data_AF-D8MAR8-F1
#
_entry.id   AF-D8MAR8-F1
#
_cell.length_a   1.000
_cell.length_b   1.000
_cell.length_c   1.000
_cell.angle_alpha   90.00
_cell.angle_beta   90.00
_cell.angle_gamma   90.00
#
_symmetry.space_group_name_H-M   'P 1'
#
loop_
_entity.id
_entity.type
_entity.pdbx_description
1 polymer ?
#
loop_
_entity_poly.entity_id
_entity_poly.type
_entity_poly.pdbx_seq_one_letter_code
_entity_poly.pdbx_strand_id
1 'polypeptide(L)'
;MVYFVCNRCQETIRKVKVDEHSKRCGSNSFSCVDCGKDFSLTAARNHNTCITEEEKYQGKLYNAGKKENPQLEWMRMLDGAVANNKDPSLKEPLNKLLSMENVPRKKAKFINFVKNCCHLPSNIVEKVWSVLEAVKDKQAKERQKREQLLREQVANQR
;
A
#
# COMPACT_ATOMS: atom_id res chain seq x y z
N MET A 1 5.27 -16.79 14.76
CA MET A 1 4.50 -18.00 15.14
C MET A 1 3.42 -17.54 16.11
N VAL A 2 2.14 -17.75 15.83
CA VAL A 2 1.03 -17.18 16.62
C VAL A 2 0.66 -18.07 17.82
N TYR A 3 0.33 -17.43 18.94
CA TYR A 3 -0.12 -18.07 20.18
C TYR A 3 -1.57 -17.69 20.51
N PHE A 4 -2.30 -18.65 21.05
CA PHE A 4 -3.69 -18.51 21.47
C PHE A 4 -3.85 -18.85 22.95
N VAL A 5 -4.85 -18.29 23.60
CA VAL A 5 -5.29 -18.64 24.95
C VAL A 5 -6.65 -19.31 24.84
N CYS A 6 -6.82 -20.48 25.45
CA CYS A 6 -8.12 -21.13 25.50
C CYS A 6 -9.05 -20.42 26.47
N ASN A 7 -10.23 -19.99 26.02
CA ASN A 7 -11.17 -19.26 26.88
C ASN A 7 -11.81 -20.14 27.97
N ARG A 8 -11.64 -21.47 27.91
CA ARG A 8 -12.16 -22.42 28.91
C ARG A 8 -11.15 -22.69 30.03
N CYS A 9 -9.93 -23.10 29.69
CA CYS A 9 -8.91 -23.52 30.66
C CYS A 9 -7.77 -22.51 30.84
N GLN A 10 -7.79 -21.41 30.08
CA GLN A 10 -6.78 -20.34 30.09
C GLN A 10 -5.35 -20.81 29.80
N GLU A 11 -5.18 -21.97 29.16
CA GLU A 11 -3.88 -22.47 28.73
C GLU A 11 -3.41 -21.72 27.47
N THR A 12 -2.10 -21.39 27.41
CA THR A 12 -1.49 -20.76 26.24
C THR A 12 -1.00 -21.84 25.25
N ILE A 13 -1.51 -21.81 24.03
CA ILE A 13 -1.39 -22.86 23.03
C ILE A 13 -0.77 -22.28 21.76
N ARG A 14 0.24 -22.98 21.22
CA ARG A 14 0.79 -22.67 19.90
C ARG A 14 -0.23 -23.01 18.82
N LYS A 15 -0.34 -22.20 17.76
CA LYS A 15 -1.27 -22.44 16.63
C LYS A 15 -1.35 -23.90 16.16
N VAL A 16 -0.20 -24.54 15.95
CA VAL A 16 -0.11 -25.94 15.47
C VAL A 16 -0.78 -26.95 16.41
N LYS A 17 -0.91 -26.62 17.70
CA LYS A 17 -1.51 -27.47 18.73
C LYS A 17 -2.95 -27.08 19.10
N VAL A 18 -3.55 -26.07 18.46
CA VAL A 18 -4.92 -25.65 18.76
C VAL A 18 -5.92 -26.79 18.52
N ASP A 19 -5.70 -27.58 17.48
CA ASP A 19 -6.53 -28.75 17.15
C ASP A 19 -6.46 -29.88 18.17
N GLU A 20 -5.25 -30.20 18.60
CA GLU A 20 -5.01 -31.20 19.65
C GLU A 20 -5.63 -30.74 20.97
N HIS A 21 -5.42 -29.48 21.33
CA HIS A 21 -6.01 -28.90 22.54
C HIS A 21 -7.54 -28.88 22.47
N SER A 22 -8.13 -28.49 21.33
CA SER A 22 -9.59 -28.46 21.17
C SER A 22 -10.21 -29.86 21.37
N LYS A 23 -9.58 -30.91 20.84
CA LYS A 23 -10.03 -32.30 21.06
C LYS A 23 -9.92 -32.74 22.52
N ARG A 24 -8.87 -32.32 23.23
CA ARG A 24 -8.62 -32.68 24.64
C ARG A 24 -9.50 -31.89 25.61
N CYS A 25 -9.61 -30.59 25.39
CA CYS A 25 -10.30 -29.64 26.28
C CYS A 25 -11.79 -29.49 25.93
N GLY A 26 -12.21 -29.86 24.72
CA GLY A 26 -13.56 -29.65 24.21
C GLY A 26 -13.93 -28.18 23.99
N SER A 27 -12.95 -27.27 24.05
CA SER A 27 -13.15 -25.85 23.79
C SER A 27 -13.01 -25.55 22.30
N ASN A 28 -13.93 -24.73 21.79
CA ASN A 28 -13.92 -24.22 20.42
C ASN A 28 -13.63 -22.71 20.36
N SER A 29 -13.29 -22.08 21.50
CA SER A 29 -13.08 -20.63 21.61
C SER A 29 -11.67 -20.32 22.12
N PHE A 30 -10.95 -19.52 21.33
CA PHE A 30 -9.54 -19.19 21.53
C PHE A 30 -9.28 -17.71 21.30
N SER A 31 -8.60 -17.03 22.21
CA SER A 31 -8.18 -15.63 22.03
C SER A 31 -6.74 -15.57 21.56
N CYS A 32 -6.45 -14.82 20.50
CA CYS A 32 -5.07 -14.61 20.05
C CYS A 32 -4.36 -13.61 20.97
N VAL A 33 -3.18 -13.97 21.48
CA VAL A 33 -2.40 -13.11 22.40
C VAL A 33 -1.97 -11.80 21.71
N ASP A 34 -1.66 -11.90 20.42
CA ASP A 34 -1.10 -10.80 19.66
C ASP A 34 -2.19 -9.77 19.30
N CYS A 35 -3.32 -10.18 18.73
CA CYS A 35 -4.41 -9.25 18.35
C CYS A 35 -5.52 -9.07 19.38
N GLY A 36 -5.58 -9.91 20.42
CA GLY A 36 -6.63 -9.86 21.45
C GLY A 36 -8.05 -10.19 20.96
N LYS A 37 -8.19 -10.73 19.74
CA LYS A 37 -9.50 -11.15 19.20
C LYS A 37 -9.80 -12.60 19.55
N ASP A 38 -11.08 -12.88 19.78
CA ASP A 38 -11.60 -14.23 19.94
C ASP A 38 -11.86 -14.90 18.58
N PHE A 39 -11.44 -16.16 18.48
CA PHE A 39 -11.55 -16.99 17.31
C PHE A 39 -12.24 -18.31 17.66
N SER A 40 -13.07 -18.79 16.74
CA SER A 40 -13.51 -20.18 16.76
C SER A 40 -12.36 -21.12 16.33
N LEU A 41 -12.45 -22.42 16.62
CA LEU A 41 -11.46 -23.41 16.19
C LEU A 41 -11.06 -23.26 14.71
N THR A 42 -12.05 -23.17 13.81
CA THR A 42 -11.81 -23.01 12.38
C THR A 42 -11.15 -21.67 12.05
N ALA A 43 -11.53 -20.59 12.73
CA ALA A 43 -10.95 -19.27 12.51
C ALA A 43 -9.50 -19.19 13.04
N ALA A 44 -9.19 -19.85 14.15
CA ALA A 44 -7.84 -19.93 14.71
C ALA A 44 -6.88 -20.70 13.78
N ARG A 45 -7.36 -21.75 13.10
CA ARG A 45 -6.60 -22.44 12.04
C ARG A 45 -6.23 -21.49 10.89
N ASN A 46 -7.17 -20.65 10.47
CA ASN A 46 -7.00 -19.75 9.33
C ASN A 46 -6.30 -18.42 9.68
N HIS A 47 -6.07 -18.14 10.96
CA HIS A 47 -5.38 -16.93 11.39
C HIS A 47 -3.87 -17.02 11.10
N ASN A 48 -3.47 -16.57 9.92
CA ASN A 48 -2.08 -16.57 9.43
C ASN A 48 -1.40 -15.21 9.58
N THR A 49 -2.18 -14.14 9.72
CA THR A 49 -1.70 -12.76 9.82
C THR A 49 -2.35 -12.09 11.02
N CYS A 50 -1.52 -11.58 11.93
CA CYS A 50 -1.96 -10.79 13.07
C CYS A 50 -1.77 -9.30 12.78
N ILE A 51 -2.52 -8.46 13.48
CA ILE A 51 -2.33 -7.00 13.47
C ILE A 51 -0.92 -6.65 13.96
N THR A 52 -0.36 -5.55 13.47
CA THR A 52 0.94 -5.06 13.96
C THR A 52 0.78 -4.45 15.36
N GLU A 53 1.88 -4.34 16.12
CA GLU A 53 1.86 -3.66 17.42
C GLU A 53 1.37 -2.22 17.28
N GLU A 54 1.75 -1.55 16.20
CA GLU A 54 1.26 -0.20 15.86
C GLU A 54 -0.26 -0.18 15.68
N GLU A 55 -0.84 -1.15 14.97
CA GLU A 55 -2.29 -1.26 14.82
C GLU A 55 -3.01 -1.55 16.15
N LYS A 56 -2.40 -2.35 17.02
CA LYS A 56 -2.95 -2.68 18.35
C LYS A 56 -2.96 -1.47 19.28
N TYR A 57 -1.88 -0.70 19.34
CA TYR A 57 -1.70 0.37 20.32
C TYR A 57 -2.09 1.76 19.81
N GLN A 58 -2.05 2.01 18.49
CA GLN A 58 -2.34 3.35 17.95
C GLN A 58 -3.85 3.58 17.74
N GLY A 59 -4.71 2.55 17.77
CA GLY A 59 -6.16 2.68 17.78
C GLY A 59 -6.69 3.62 16.68
N LYS A 60 -7.35 4.73 17.06
CA LYS A 60 -7.88 5.74 16.11
C LYS A 60 -6.80 6.58 15.39
N LEU A 61 -5.56 6.53 15.86
CA LEU A 61 -4.40 7.17 15.22
C LEU A 61 -3.67 6.21 14.25
N TYR A 62 -4.08 4.93 14.18
CA TYR A 62 -3.52 3.98 13.23
C TYR A 62 -3.87 4.38 11.79
N ASN A 63 -2.91 4.97 11.11
CA ASN A 63 -2.99 5.20 9.68
C ASN A 63 -2.68 3.87 8.95
N ALA A 64 -3.72 3.05 8.71
CA ALA A 64 -3.64 1.87 7.84
C ALA A 64 -3.10 2.20 6.42
N GLY A 65 -3.13 3.48 6.04
CA GLY A 65 -2.34 4.01 4.95
C GLY A 65 -0.86 4.03 5.32
N LYS A 66 -0.19 2.88 5.24
CA LYS A 66 1.24 2.89 4.87
C LYS A 66 1.32 3.84 3.69
N LYS A 67 2.03 4.97 3.86
CA LYS A 67 2.39 5.82 2.73
C LYS A 67 3.01 4.87 1.71
N GLU A 68 2.27 4.61 0.64
CA GLU A 68 2.73 3.74 -0.42
C GLU A 68 4.13 4.23 -0.80
N ASN A 69 5.07 3.30 -0.99
CA ASN A 69 6.45 3.68 -1.28
C ASN A 69 6.40 4.79 -2.35
N PRO A 70 6.91 6.01 -2.08
CA PRO A 70 6.77 7.12 -3.00
C PRO A 70 7.36 6.84 -4.39
N GLN A 71 8.23 5.84 -4.50
CA GLN A 71 8.73 5.32 -5.75
C GLN A 71 7.69 4.44 -6.48
N LEU A 72 6.96 3.59 -5.78
CA LEU A 72 5.90 2.75 -6.36
C LEU A 72 4.73 3.60 -6.86
N GLU A 73 4.32 4.60 -6.09
CA GLU A 73 3.30 5.59 -6.51
C GLU A 73 3.75 6.33 -7.78
N TRP A 74 5.04 6.70 -7.84
CA TRP A 74 5.63 7.33 -9.02
C TRP A 74 5.62 6.40 -10.24
N MET A 75 6.00 5.13 -10.10
CA MET A 75 6.00 4.18 -11.20
C MET A 75 4.57 3.88 -11.70
N ARG A 76 3.59 3.79 -10.81
CA ARG A 76 2.16 3.65 -11.19
C ARG A 76 1.64 4.89 -11.91
N MET A 77 2.04 6.07 -11.46
CA MET A 77 1.70 7.32 -12.15
C MET A 77 2.32 7.35 -13.55
N LEU A 78 3.54 6.82 -13.71
CA LEU A 78 4.20 6.72 -15.02
C LEU A 78 3.44 5.77 -15.95
N ASP A 79 3.00 4.60 -15.46
CA ASP A 79 2.14 3.66 -16.20
C ASP A 79 0.83 4.31 -16.68
N GLY A 80 0.13 4.99 -15.77
CA GLY A 80 -1.07 5.75 -16.12
C GLY A 80 -0.79 6.87 -17.14
N ALA A 81 0.36 7.53 -17.05
CA ALA A 81 0.74 8.56 -18.02
C ALA A 81 1.00 7.96 -19.41
N VAL A 82 1.60 6.77 -19.50
CA VAL A 82 1.81 6.07 -20.78
C VAL A 82 0.47 5.69 -21.42
N ALA A 83 -0.45 5.13 -20.64
CA ALA A 83 -1.76 4.71 -21.13
C ALA A 83 -2.63 5.87 -21.63
N ASN A 84 -2.53 7.03 -20.97
CA ASN A 84 -3.33 8.22 -21.30
C ASN A 84 -2.62 9.21 -22.24
N ASN A 85 -1.37 8.95 -22.62
CA ASN A 85 -0.62 9.83 -23.49
C ASN A 85 -1.22 9.85 -24.90
N LYS A 86 -1.55 11.05 -25.39
CA LYS A 86 -2.12 11.26 -26.72
C LYS A 86 -1.09 11.52 -27.82
N ASP A 87 0.16 11.85 -27.45
CA ASP A 87 1.22 12.17 -28.41
C ASP A 87 1.95 10.88 -28.88
N PRO A 88 1.86 10.49 -30.16
CA PRO A 88 2.54 9.30 -30.67
C PRO A 88 4.06 9.37 -30.53
N SER A 89 4.66 10.56 -30.60
CA SER A 89 6.11 10.76 -30.51
C SER A 89 6.67 10.45 -29.12
N LEU A 90 5.83 10.46 -28.08
CA LEU A 90 6.24 10.23 -26.69
C LEU A 90 5.99 8.79 -26.22
N LYS A 91 5.28 7.98 -27.02
CA LYS A 91 4.91 6.61 -26.67
C LYS A 91 6.13 5.71 -26.49
N GLU A 92 7.04 5.72 -27.46
CA GLU A 92 8.31 4.99 -27.42
C GLU A 92 9.19 5.40 -26.21
N PRO A 93 9.49 6.71 -26.00
CA PRO A 93 10.17 7.19 -24.80
C PRO A 93 9.55 6.74 -23.48
N LEU A 94 8.23 6.81 -23.36
CA LEU A 94 7.49 6.47 -22.14
C LEU A 94 7.50 4.96 -21.87
N ASN A 95 7.36 4.11 -22.90
CA ASN A 95 7.50 2.66 -22.77
C ASN A 95 8.91 2.26 -22.31
N LYS A 96 9.94 2.94 -22.83
CA LYS A 96 11.34 2.72 -22.39
C LYS A 96 11.58 3.13 -20.95
N LEU A 97 10.81 4.10 -20.43
CA LEU A 97 10.85 4.46 -19.01
C LEU A 97 10.13 3.42 -18.15
N LEU A 98 9.03 2.84 -18.64
CA LEU A 98 8.31 1.76 -17.94
C LEU A 98 9.14 0.49 -17.77
N SER A 99 10.02 0.17 -18.71
CA SER A 99 10.92 -0.98 -18.56
C SER A 99 11.96 -0.81 -17.45
N MET A 100 12.10 0.39 -16.87
CA MET A 100 13.05 0.66 -15.80
C MET A 100 12.37 0.51 -14.44
N GLU A 101 12.94 -0.29 -13.55
CA GLU A 101 12.35 -0.54 -12.22
C GLU A 101 12.38 0.68 -11.29
N ASN A 102 13.30 1.63 -11.52
CA ASN A 102 13.54 2.75 -10.61
C ASN A 102 13.87 4.07 -11.36
N VAL A 103 12.82 4.75 -11.83
CA VAL A 103 12.95 6.06 -12.50
C VAL A 103 13.05 7.20 -11.47
N PRO A 104 14.05 8.11 -11.56
CA PRO A 104 14.19 9.23 -10.63
C PRO A 104 13.03 10.22 -10.65
N ARG A 105 12.67 10.72 -9.47
CA ARG A 105 11.52 11.62 -9.25
C ARG A 105 11.84 13.12 -9.26
N LYS A 106 13.12 13.49 -9.30
CA LYS A 106 13.58 14.89 -9.31
C LYS A 106 14.04 15.26 -10.72
N LYS A 107 13.58 16.39 -11.26
CA LYS A 107 13.85 16.83 -12.64
C LYS A 107 15.32 16.71 -13.05
N ALA A 108 16.24 17.30 -12.29
CA ALA A 108 17.67 17.25 -12.62
C ALA A 108 18.22 15.81 -12.67
N LYS A 109 17.83 14.96 -11.71
CA LYS A 109 18.24 13.55 -11.67
C LYS A 109 17.60 12.74 -12.78
N PHE A 110 16.34 13.02 -13.11
CA PHE A 110 15.63 12.40 -14.23
C PHE A 110 16.28 12.74 -15.55
N ILE A 111 16.57 14.02 -15.83
CA ILE A 111 17.21 14.44 -17.08
C ILE A 111 18.54 13.72 -17.27
N ASN A 112 19.38 13.66 -16.22
CA ASN A 112 20.65 12.95 -16.27
C ASN A 112 20.46 11.44 -16.49
N PHE A 113 19.51 10.82 -15.78
CA PHE A 113 19.18 9.40 -15.93
C PHE A 113 18.70 9.08 -17.35
N VAL A 114 17.78 9.86 -17.90
CA VAL A 114 17.24 9.63 -19.23
C VAL A 114 18.28 9.87 -20.32
N LYS A 115 19.14 10.87 -20.17
CA LYS A 115 20.26 11.11 -21.09
C LYS A 115 21.24 9.93 -21.09
N ASN A 116 21.60 9.41 -19.92
CA ASN A 116 22.61 8.36 -19.81
C ASN A 116 22.06 6.94 -20.05
N CYS A 117 20.85 6.63 -19.59
CA CYS A 117 20.28 5.29 -19.65
C CYS A 117 19.37 5.11 -20.87
N CYS A 118 18.56 6.12 -21.21
CA CYS A 118 17.59 6.01 -22.31
C CYS A 118 18.10 6.59 -23.63
N HIS A 119 19.20 7.37 -23.61
CA HIS A 119 19.79 8.03 -24.77
C HIS A 119 18.78 8.87 -25.56
N LEU A 120 17.83 9.52 -24.87
CA LEU A 120 16.81 10.36 -25.51
C LEU A 120 17.35 11.77 -25.81
N PRO A 121 16.93 12.38 -26.94
CA PRO A 121 17.33 13.73 -27.29
C PRO A 121 16.66 14.76 -26.35
N SER A 122 17.37 15.85 -26.03
CA SER A 122 16.98 16.81 -24.99
C SER A 122 15.55 17.38 -25.17
N ASN A 123 15.13 17.65 -26.40
CA ASN A 123 13.79 18.13 -26.72
C ASN A 123 12.68 17.15 -26.32
N ILE A 124 12.93 15.84 -26.45
CA ILE A 124 11.97 14.79 -26.07
C ILE A 124 11.98 14.61 -24.56
N VAL A 125 13.16 14.66 -23.90
CA VAL A 125 13.26 14.54 -22.44
C VAL A 125 12.44 15.61 -21.73
N GLU A 126 12.49 16.86 -22.20
CA GLU A 126 11.70 17.94 -21.60
C GLU A 126 10.20 17.75 -21.81
N LYS A 127 9.77 17.34 -23.01
CA LYS A 127 8.35 17.04 -23.28
C LYS A 127 7.83 15.91 -22.40
N VAL A 128 8.59 14.83 -22.26
CA VAL A 128 8.24 13.71 -21.38
C VAL A 128 8.12 14.18 -19.93
N TRP A 129 9.08 14.98 -19.44
CA TRP A 129 9.02 15.52 -18.08
C TRP A 129 7.79 16.39 -17.86
N SER A 130 7.47 17.29 -18.80
CA SER A 130 6.30 18.16 -18.71
C SER A 130 4.98 17.39 -18.63
N VAL A 131 4.86 16.26 -19.36
CA VAL A 131 3.69 15.37 -19.26
C VAL A 131 3.60 14.75 -17.86
N LEU A 132 4.71 14.21 -17.34
CA LEU A 132 4.73 13.60 -16.01
C LEU A 132 4.42 14.62 -14.90
N GLU A 133 4.92 15.85 -15.02
CA GLU A 133 4.67 16.95 -14.10
C GLU A 133 3.19 17.37 -14.11
N ALA A 134 2.60 17.51 -15.30
CA ALA A 134 1.17 17.83 -15.44
C ALA A 134 0.26 16.74 -14.83
N VAL A 135 0.61 15.46 -15.01
CA VAL A 135 -0.14 14.34 -14.41
C VAL A 135 -0.04 14.38 -12.89
N LYS A 136 1.17 14.61 -12.35
CA LYS A 136 1.40 14.73 -10.91
C LYS A 136 0.60 15.88 -10.29
N ASP A 137 0.61 17.04 -10.92
CA ASP A 137 -0.14 18.21 -10.44
C ASP A 137 -1.66 17.98 -10.49
N LYS A 138 -2.14 17.29 -11.52
CA LYS A 138 -3.56 16.90 -11.63
C LYS A 138 -3.97 15.96 -10.49
N GLN A 139 -3.17 14.93 -10.21
CA GLN A 139 -3.44 14.00 -9.09
C GLN A 139 -3.40 14.70 -7.73
N ALA A 140 -2.47 15.64 -7.53
CA ALA A 140 -2.39 16.42 -6.30
C ALA A 140 -3.65 17.28 -6.09
N LYS A 141 -4.15 17.95 -7.14
CA LYS A 141 -5.39 18.74 -7.10
C LYS A 141 -6.62 17.85 -6.82
N GLU A 142 -6.70 16.69 -7.45
CA GLU A 142 -7.79 15.72 -7.22
C GLU A 142 -7.79 15.20 -5.78
N ARG A 143 -6.62 14.94 -5.20
CA ARG A 143 -6.48 14.53 -3.80
C ARG A 143 -6.95 15.63 -2.84
N GLN A 144 -6.49 16.87 -3.05
CA GLN A 144 -6.92 18.01 -2.25
C GLN A 144 -8.44 18.21 -2.32
N LYS A 145 -9.04 18.10 -3.51
CA LYS A 145 -10.48 18.21 -3.70
C LYS A 145 -11.25 17.10 -2.96
N ARG A 146 -10.78 15.85 -3.00
CA ARG A 146 -11.39 14.72 -2.26
C ARG A 146 -11.31 14.92 -0.75
N GLU A 147 -10.17 15.40 -0.25
CA GLU A 147 -9.99 15.70 1.18
C GLU A 147 -10.91 16.83 1.63
N GLN A 148 -11.07 17.87 0.81
CA GLN A 148 -12.00 18.97 1.08
C GLN A 148 -13.45 18.47 1.12
N LEU A 149 -13.88 17.69 0.12
CA LEU A 149 -15.22 17.11 0.07
C LEU A 149 -15.52 16.22 1.28
N LEU A 150 -14.54 15.41 1.71
CA LEU A 150 -14.69 14.56 2.89
C LEU A 150 -14.84 15.41 4.17
N ARG A 151 -14.08 16.49 4.30
CA ARG A 151 -14.20 17.43 5.43
C ARG A 151 -15.58 18.10 5.46
N GLU A 152 -16.09 18.52 4.31
CA GLU A 152 -17.43 19.11 4.19
C GLU A 152 -18.53 18.09 4.55
N GLN A 153 -18.42 16.84 4.10
CA GLN A 153 -19.37 15.77 4.45
C GLN A 153 -19.41 15.49 5.95
N VAL A 154 -18.25 15.43 6.61
CA VAL A 154 -18.15 15.23 8.06
C VAL A 154 -18.71 16.43 8.84
N ALA A 155 -18.51 17.65 8.34
CA ALA A 155 -19.06 18.86 8.95
C ALA A 155 -20.60 18.89 8.89
N ASN A 156 -21.20 18.45 7.77
CA ASN A 156 -22.65 18.41 7.60
C ASN A 156 -23.36 17.27 8.37
N GLN A 157 -22.60 16.33 8.95
CA GLN A 157 -23.13 15.22 9.76
C GLN A 157 -23.09 15.50 11.28
N ARG A 158 -22.59 16.68 11.69
CA ARG A 158 -22.60 17.17 13.09
C ARG A 158 -23.67 18.22 13.29
#